data_AF-A0A7X1B9L7-F1
#
_entry.id   AF-A0A7X1B9L7-F1
#
_cell.length_a   1.000
_cell.length_b   1.000
_cell.length_c   1.000
_cell.angle_alpha   90.00
_cell.angle_beta   90.00
_cell.angle_gamma   90.00
#
_symmetry.space_group_name_H-M   'P 1'
#
loop_
_entity.id
_entity.type
_entity.pdbx_description
1 polymer ?
#
loop_
_entity_poly.entity_id
_entity_poly.type
_entity_poly.pdbx_seq_one_letter_code
_entity_poly.pdbx_strand_id
1 'polypeptide(L)'
;MSNRTTRKNTRVNSLLNRIIWLTFSLFLFVGAFGLATVYLRHEAAVLANQNKALYSGISEQKRHIAELGAVLARQTTRDELKDLNKQFKLGLRMPRDTQIVHVLEDPTKRLYEKQSQSMVTVSTF
;
A
#
# COMPACT_ATOMS: atom_id res chain seq x y z
N MET A 1 -7.88 -36.03 71.06
CA MET A 1 -6.63 -35.64 70.35
C MET A 1 -6.64 -35.98 68.84
N SER A 2 -7.82 -36.04 68.17
CA SER A 2 -7.96 -36.57 66.79
C SER A 2 -8.16 -35.51 65.68
N ASN A 3 -8.49 -34.26 66.04
CA ASN A 3 -8.84 -33.22 65.03
C ASN A 3 -7.64 -32.50 64.37
N ARG A 4 -6.39 -32.75 64.82
CA ARG A 4 -5.21 -32.06 64.26
C ARG A 4 -4.71 -32.70 62.97
N THR A 5 -4.83 -34.03 62.86
CA THR A 5 -4.37 -34.81 61.70
C THR A 5 -5.31 -34.66 60.51
N THR A 6 -6.62 -34.66 60.72
CA THR A 6 -7.63 -34.44 59.67
C THR A 6 -7.49 -33.06 59.01
N ARG A 7 -7.29 -31.99 59.80
CA ARG A 7 -7.11 -30.62 59.31
C ARG A 7 -5.78 -30.41 58.57
N LYS A 8 -4.73 -31.16 58.93
CA LYS A 8 -3.42 -31.12 58.24
C LYS A 8 -3.52 -31.77 56.85
N ASN A 9 -4.20 -32.91 56.75
CA ASN A 9 -4.41 -33.61 55.47
C ASN A 9 -5.25 -32.79 54.48
N THR A 10 -6.27 -32.06 54.93
CA THR A 10 -7.07 -31.19 54.03
C THR A 10 -6.23 -30.08 53.41
N ARG A 11 -5.30 -29.49 54.18
CA ARG A 11 -4.38 -28.45 53.67
C ARG A 11 -3.38 -29.02 52.66
N VAL A 12 -2.82 -30.21 52.93
CA VAL A 12 -1.90 -30.89 52.02
C VAL A 12 -2.60 -31.22 50.70
N ASN A 13 -3.82 -31.75 50.74
CA ASN A 13 -4.60 -32.06 49.54
C ASN A 13 -4.96 -30.80 48.73
N SER A 14 -5.30 -29.70 49.40
CA SER A 14 -5.56 -28.41 48.74
C SER A 14 -4.30 -27.84 48.07
N LEU A 15 -3.14 -27.94 48.73
CA LEU A 15 -1.86 -27.54 48.14
C LEU A 15 -1.49 -28.41 46.93
N LEU A 16 -1.70 -29.72 47.02
CA LEU A 16 -1.44 -30.66 45.92
C LEU A 16 -2.31 -30.32 44.70
N ASN A 17 -3.62 -30.13 44.92
CA ASN A 17 -4.56 -29.76 43.86
C ASN A 17 -4.17 -28.42 43.20
N ARG A 18 -3.69 -27.45 43.99
CA ARG A 18 -3.24 -26.16 43.47
C ARG A 18 -1.98 -26.28 42.62
N ILE A 19 -1.03 -27.12 43.01
CA ILE A 19 0.19 -27.38 42.24
C ILE A 19 -0.15 -28.10 40.92
N ILE A 20 -1.04 -29.09 40.97
CA ILE A 20 -1.49 -29.80 39.76
C ILE A 20 -2.12 -28.81 38.77
N TRP A 21 -3.05 -27.96 39.21
CA TRP A 21 -3.66 -26.95 38.35
C TRP A 21 -2.64 -25.94 37.79
N LEU A 22 -1.69 -25.49 38.61
CA LEU A 22 -0.65 -24.56 38.16
C LEU A 22 0.25 -25.17 37.09
N THR A 23 0.70 -26.41 37.28
CA THR A 23 1.55 -27.11 36.30
C THR A 23 0.79 -27.39 35.00
N PHE A 24 -0.48 -27.77 35.08
CA PHE A 24 -1.32 -27.99 33.90
C PHE A 24 -1.55 -26.69 33.13
N SER A 25 -1.85 -25.60 33.85
CA SER A 25 -2.01 -24.27 33.25
C SER A 25 -0.71 -23.82 32.57
N LEU A 26 0.44 -24.01 33.22
CA LEU A 26 1.74 -23.69 32.64
C LEU A 26 1.98 -24.47 31.34
N PHE A 27 1.67 -25.77 31.33
CA PHE A 27 1.86 -26.62 30.15
C PHE A 27 0.96 -26.17 28.98
N LEU A 28 -0.30 -25.81 29.27
CA LEU A 28 -1.21 -25.24 28.28
C LEU A 28 -0.73 -23.90 27.75
N PHE A 29 -0.24 -23.01 28.62
CA PHE A 29 0.31 -21.73 28.20
C PHE A 29 1.51 -21.92 27.27
N VAL A 30 2.46 -22.78 27.63
CA VAL A 30 3.62 -23.07 26.78
C VAL A 30 3.20 -23.65 25.43
N GLY A 31 2.24 -24.58 25.42
CA GLY A 31 1.68 -25.14 24.19
C GLY A 31 1.00 -24.09 23.31
N ALA A 32 0.18 -23.22 23.92
CA ALA A 32 -0.52 -22.13 23.23
C ALA A 32 0.46 -21.11 22.64
N PHE A 33 1.51 -20.74 23.37
CA PHE A 33 2.57 -19.86 22.88
C PHE A 33 3.29 -20.47 21.66
N GLY A 34 3.61 -21.77 21.70
CA GLY A 34 4.21 -22.46 20.56
C GLY A 34 3.33 -22.40 19.31
N LEU A 35 2.04 -22.74 19.45
CA LEU A 35 1.08 -22.68 18.35
C LEU A 35 0.87 -21.25 17.83
N ALA A 36 0.74 -20.27 18.72
CA ALA A 36 0.60 -18.87 18.35
C ALA A 36 1.81 -18.35 17.55
N THR A 37 3.02 -18.77 17.93
CA THR A 37 4.25 -18.36 17.23
C THR A 37 4.31 -18.95 15.81
N VAL A 38 3.92 -20.21 15.64
CA VAL A 38 3.85 -20.85 14.32
C VAL A 38 2.78 -20.19 13.45
N TYR A 39 1.61 -19.92 14.03
CA TYR A 39 0.52 -19.22 13.33
C TYR A 39 0.96 -17.83 12.86
N LEU A 40 1.58 -17.03 13.74
CA LEU A 40 2.11 -15.71 13.40
C LEU A 40 3.18 -15.78 12.30
N ARG A 41 4.06 -16.78 12.34
CA ARG A 41 5.06 -16.98 11.28
C ARG A 41 4.40 -17.30 9.94
N HIS A 42 3.36 -18.13 9.94
CA HIS A 42 2.62 -18.48 8.74
C HIS A 42 1.91 -17.26 8.15
N GLU A 43 1.18 -16.52 8.97
CA GLU A 43 0.52 -15.26 8.59
C GLU A 43 1.53 -14.24 8.04
N ALA A 44 2.68 -14.07 8.69
CA ALA A 44 3.73 -13.17 8.22
C ALA A 44 4.28 -13.58 6.84
N ALA A 45 4.43 -14.89 6.59
CA ALA A 45 4.86 -15.39 5.29
C ALA A 45 3.82 -15.15 4.19
N VAL A 46 2.54 -15.37 4.50
CA VAL A 46 1.42 -15.09 3.57
C VAL A 46 1.36 -13.59 3.25
N LEU A 47 1.42 -12.74 4.28
CA LEU A 47 1.40 -11.29 4.13
C LEU A 47 2.60 -10.79 3.33
N ALA A 48 3.80 -11.31 3.59
CA ALA A 48 4.99 -10.95 2.81
C ALA A 48 4.84 -11.32 1.33
N ASN A 49 4.24 -12.48 1.03
CA ASN A 49 4.01 -12.90 -0.35
C ASN A 49 2.98 -12.01 -1.07
N GLN A 50 1.88 -11.67 -0.39
CA GLN A 50 0.89 -10.71 -0.91
C GLN A 50 1.51 -9.34 -1.16
N ASN A 51 2.32 -8.85 -0.22
CA ASN A 51 2.98 -7.56 -0.36
C ASN A 51 3.98 -7.58 -1.53
N LYS A 52 4.76 -8.65 -1.68
CA LYS A 52 5.67 -8.83 -2.82
C LYS A 52 4.92 -8.82 -4.15
N ALA A 53 3.76 -9.47 -4.23
CA ALA A 53 2.93 -9.47 -5.43
C ALA A 53 2.42 -8.04 -5.76
N LEU A 54 1.98 -7.29 -4.75
CA LEU A 54 1.56 -5.89 -4.92
C LEU A 54 2.71 -5.00 -5.42
N TYR A 55 3.90 -5.09 -4.81
CA TYR A 55 5.07 -4.33 -5.27
C TYR A 55 5.48 -4.68 -6.71
N SER A 56 5.40 -5.95 -7.08
CA SER A 56 5.64 -6.39 -8.46
C SER A 56 4.65 -5.75 -9.43
N GLY A 57 3.36 -5.77 -9.10
CA GLY A 57 2.32 -5.16 -9.93
C GLY A 57 2.50 -3.64 -10.08
N ILE A 58 2.86 -2.95 -9.00
CA ILE A 58 3.15 -1.50 -9.04
C ILE A 58 4.34 -1.21 -9.96
N SER A 59 5.41 -2.01 -9.88
CA SER A 59 6.58 -1.84 -10.73
C SER A 59 6.24 -2.02 -12.22
N GLU A 60 5.42 -3.02 -12.54
CA GLU A 60 4.97 -3.30 -13.90
C GLU A 60 4.08 -2.17 -14.44
N GLN A 61 3.10 -1.71 -13.66
CA GLN A 61 2.26 -0.57 -14.03
C GLN A 61 3.08 0.70 -14.24
N LYS A 62 4.05 0.99 -13.36
CA LYS A 62 4.94 2.14 -13.51
C LYS A 62 5.76 2.07 -14.79
N ARG A 63 6.22 0.87 -15.16
CA ARG A 63 6.91 0.64 -16.43
C ARG A 63 5.98 0.87 -17.62
N HIS A 64 4.76 0.36 -17.60
CA HIS A 64 3.77 0.61 -18.65
C HIS A 64 3.46 2.11 -18.80
N ILE A 65 3.32 2.84 -17.69
CA ILE A 65 3.12 4.29 -17.72
C ILE A 65 4.34 4.99 -18.34
N ALA A 66 5.55 4.58 -17.99
CA ALA A 66 6.76 5.16 -18.58
C ALA A 66 6.89 4.86 -20.08
N GLU A 67 6.57 3.64 -20.51
CA GLU A 67 6.56 3.24 -21.92
C GLU A 67 5.52 4.05 -22.71
N LEU A 68 4.29 4.15 -22.21
CA LEU A 68 3.23 4.96 -22.82
C LEU A 68 3.59 6.45 -22.84
N GLY A 69 4.19 6.96 -21.76
CA GLY A 69 4.68 8.33 -21.68
C GLY A 69 5.77 8.61 -22.72
N ALA A 70 6.67 7.66 -22.96
CA ALA A 70 7.69 7.77 -24.00
C ALA A 70 7.09 7.74 -25.41
N VAL A 71 6.09 6.90 -25.66
CA VAL A 71 5.34 6.87 -26.93
C VAL A 71 4.62 8.20 -27.14
N LEU A 72 3.92 8.70 -26.13
CA LEU A 72 3.22 9.97 -26.19
C LEU A 72 4.18 11.14 -26.41
N ALA A 73 5.31 11.17 -25.72
CA ALA A 73 6.34 12.19 -25.90
C ALA A 73 6.90 12.19 -27.34
N ARG A 74 7.08 11.01 -27.94
CA ARG A 74 7.45 10.91 -29.36
C ARG A 74 6.35 11.47 -30.26
N GLN A 75 5.10 11.07 -30.02
CA GLN A 75 3.95 11.47 -30.84
C GLN A 75 3.54 12.93 -30.71
N THR A 76 3.81 13.55 -29.56
CA THR A 76 3.50 14.95 -29.27
C THR A 76 4.65 15.90 -29.62
N THR A 77 5.66 15.40 -30.34
CA THR A 77 6.72 16.25 -30.87
C THR A 77 6.13 17.25 -31.87
N ARG A 78 6.60 18.51 -31.79
CA ARG A 78 6.14 19.63 -32.64
C ARG A 78 6.10 19.28 -34.12
N ASP A 79 7.10 18.53 -34.59
CA ASP A 79 7.25 18.19 -36.01
C ASP A 79 6.19 17.17 -36.46
N GLU A 80 5.89 16.14 -35.66
CA GLU A 80 4.79 15.20 -35.95
C GLU A 80 3.44 15.91 -35.90
N LEU A 81 3.19 16.75 -34.89
CA LEU A 81 1.94 17.52 -34.79
C LEU A 81 1.74 18.48 -35.97
N LYS A 82 2.84 19.03 -36.52
CA LYS A 82 2.84 19.90 -37.70
C LYS A 82 2.51 19.13 -38.97
N ASP A 83 3.03 17.92 -39.11
CA ASP A 83 2.73 17.05 -40.25
C ASP A 83 1.31 16.50 -40.18
N LEU A 84 0.83 16.11 -38.99
CA LEU A 84 -0.57 15.75 -38.74
C LEU A 84 -1.53 16.91 -39.09
N ASN A 85 -1.24 18.14 -38.67
CA ASN A 85 -2.05 19.32 -39.00
C ASN A 85 -2.14 19.56 -40.53
N LYS A 86 -1.06 19.31 -41.27
CA LYS A 86 -1.04 19.38 -42.74
C LYS A 86 -1.82 18.24 -43.38
N GLN A 87 -1.61 17.01 -42.91
CA GLN A 87 -2.21 15.80 -43.47
C GLN A 87 -3.73 15.80 -43.31
N PHE A 88 -4.23 16.21 -42.15
CA PHE A 88 -5.66 16.29 -41.86
C PHE A 88 -6.30 17.65 -42.19
N LYS A 89 -5.54 18.59 -42.77
CA LYS A 89 -5.99 19.96 -43.13
C LYS A 89 -6.72 20.68 -41.98
N LEU A 90 -6.24 20.53 -40.75
CA LEU A 90 -6.94 21.01 -39.55
C LEU A 90 -6.91 22.55 -39.42
N GLY A 91 -6.11 23.25 -40.23
CA GLY A 91 -6.07 24.72 -40.26
C GLY A 91 -5.57 25.34 -38.96
N LEU A 92 -4.94 24.55 -38.08
CA LEU A 92 -4.50 25.01 -36.77
C LEU A 92 -3.29 25.94 -36.95
N ARG A 93 -3.35 27.14 -36.35
CA ARG A 93 -2.22 28.06 -36.30
C ARG A 93 -1.15 27.48 -35.38
N MET A 94 0.09 27.40 -35.87
CA MET A 94 1.21 26.94 -35.04
C MET A 94 1.41 27.86 -33.83
N PRO A 95 1.71 27.30 -32.65
CA PRO A 95 2.06 28.10 -31.49
C PRO A 95 3.28 28.97 -31.81
N ARG A 96 3.25 30.25 -31.41
CA ARG A 96 4.43 31.13 -31.47
C ARG A 96 5.43 30.64 -30.41
N ASP A 97 6.74 30.71 -30.70
CA ASP A 97 7.78 30.20 -29.79
C ASP A 97 7.73 30.86 -28.40
N THR A 98 7.16 32.07 -28.28
CA THR A 98 6.90 32.77 -27.01
C THR A 98 5.82 32.12 -26.13
N GLN A 99 5.03 31.19 -26.67
CA GLN A 99 4.00 30.44 -25.95
C GLN A 99 4.47 29.04 -25.55
N ILE A 100 5.65 28.62 -26.01
CA ILE A 100 6.23 27.30 -25.72
C ILE A 100 7.04 27.42 -24.43
N VAL A 101 6.43 27.05 -23.30
CA VAL A 101 7.14 26.96 -22.03
C VAL A 101 7.65 25.53 -21.86
N HIS A 102 8.97 25.35 -21.89
CA HIS A 102 9.59 24.08 -21.51
C HIS A 102 9.47 23.91 -20.00
N VAL A 103 8.58 23.01 -19.57
CA VAL A 103 8.30 22.77 -18.15
C VAL A 103 9.19 21.61 -17.69
N LEU A 104 10.08 21.87 -16.73
CA LEU A 104 10.88 20.83 -16.08
C LEU A 104 10.08 20.05 -15.01
N GLU A 105 8.97 20.62 -14.52
CA GLU A 105 8.06 19.99 -13.57
C GLU A 105 6.95 19.17 -14.25
N ASP A 106 6.33 18.26 -13.48
CA ASP A 106 5.23 17.40 -13.91
C ASP A 106 4.11 18.23 -14.59
N PRO A 107 3.92 18.10 -15.91
CA PRO A 107 3.00 18.93 -16.68
C PRO A 107 1.55 18.74 -16.24
N THR A 108 1.23 17.60 -15.63
CA THR A 108 -0.13 17.30 -15.14
C THR A 108 -0.54 18.23 -14.01
N LYS A 109 0.34 18.44 -13.02
CA LYS A 109 0.07 19.29 -11.85
C LYS A 109 -0.23 20.73 -12.26
N ARG A 110 0.55 21.27 -13.21
CA ARG A 110 0.38 22.63 -13.73
C ARG A 110 -0.86 22.79 -14.60
N LEU A 111 -1.24 21.74 -15.35
CA LEU A 111 -2.51 21.69 -16.10
C LEU A 111 -3.72 21.68 -15.17
N TYR A 112 -3.67 20.89 -14.09
CA TYR A 112 -4.71 20.91 -13.05
C TYR A 112 -4.84 22.29 -12.40
N GLU A 113 -3.74 22.91 -11.98
CA GLU A 113 -3.76 24.26 -11.39
C GLU A 113 -4.33 25.31 -12.35
N LYS A 114 -3.98 25.25 -13.64
CA LYS A 114 -4.49 26.17 -14.66
C LYS A 114 -5.97 25.93 -14.98
N GLN A 115 -6.41 24.68 -14.99
CA GLN A 115 -7.82 24.33 -15.17
C GLN A 115 -8.65 24.80 -13.96
N SER A 116 -8.18 24.56 -12.74
CA SER A 116 -8.82 25.04 -11.51
C SER A 116 -8.94 26.57 -11.48
N GLN A 117 -7.89 27.30 -11.88
CA GLN A 117 -7.96 28.77 -11.99
C GLN A 117 -9.00 29.24 -13.01
N SER A 118 -9.09 28.58 -14.17
CA SER A 118 -10.08 28.94 -15.20
C SER A 118 -11.53 28.72 -14.75
N MET A 119 -11.79 27.72 -13.92
CA MET A 119 -13.14 27.49 -13.36
C MET A 119 -13.51 28.57 -12.34
N VAL A 120 -12.57 29.03 -11.52
CA VAL A 120 -12.81 30.10 -10.54
C VAL A 120 -13.11 31.45 -11.21
N THR A 121 -12.45 31.76 -12.33
CA THR A 121 -12.71 33.01 -13.07
C THR A 121 -14.07 33.01 -13.80
N VAL A 122 -14.53 31.86 -14.29
CA VAL A 122 -15.83 31.76 -14.99
C VAL A 122 -17.03 31.83 -14.03
N SER A 123 -16.84 31.51 -12.75
CA SER A 123 -17.90 31.61 -11.72
C SER A 123 -18.07 33.00 -11.10
N THR A 124 -17.36 34.02 -11.60
CA THR A 124 -17.38 35.39 -11.05
C THR A 124 -17.95 36.42 -12.04
N PHE A 125 -18.81 36.00 -12.98
CA PHE A 125 -19.60 36.90 -13.84
C PHE A 125 -21.08 36.55 -13.78
#